data_AF-A0A077PC28-F1
#
_entry.id   AF-A0A077PC28-F1
#
_cell.length_a   1.000
_cell.length_b   1.000
_cell.length_c   1.000
_cell.angle_alpha   90.00
_cell.angle_beta   90.00
_cell.angle_gamma   90.00
#
_symmetry.space_group_name_H-M   'P 1'
#
loop_
_entity.id
_entity.type
_entity.pdbx_description
1 polymer ?
#
loop_
_entity_poly.entity_id
_entity_poly.type
_entity_poly.pdbx_seq_one_letter_code
_entity_poly.pdbx_strand_id
1 'polypeptide(L)' 'MANTLSRPWPKGEWIIANYLEIHPSEIWPSRYFDMNGQLIKRTIRDNTTR' A
#
# COMPACT_ATOMS: atom_id res chain seq x y z
N MET A 1 17.81 -4.79 11.85
CA MET A 1 16.39 -4.42 11.94
C MET A 1 15.94 -3.84 10.61
N ALA A 2 14.90 -4.41 10.00
CA ALA A 2 14.33 -3.88 8.76
C ALA A 2 13.12 -3.02 9.12
N ASN A 3 13.21 -1.72 8.85
CA ASN A 3 12.16 -0.76 9.15
C ASN A 3 10.92 -1.06 8.29
N THR A 4 9.76 -1.24 8.92
CA THR A 4 8.44 -1.40 8.27
C THR A 4 8.08 -0.22 7.36
N LEU A 5 8.76 0.92 7.51
CA LEU A 5 8.65 2.09 6.63
C LEU A 5 9.53 2.01 5.37
N SER A 6 10.57 1.16 5.34
CA SER A 6 11.49 1.05 4.20
C SER A 6 11.10 -0.03 3.20
N ARG A 7 10.22 -0.98 3.54
CA ARG A 7 9.79 -2.03 2.61
C ARG A 7 8.26 -2.08 2.54
N PRO A 8 7.66 -1.90 1.35
CA PRO A 8 6.23 -2.09 1.19
C PRO A 8 5.91 -3.53 1.60
N TRP A 9 5.03 -3.69 2.59
CA TRP A 9 4.59 -4.99 3.07
C TRP A 9 3.08 -5.10 2.86
N PRO A 10 2.62 -5.23 1.60
CA PRO A 10 1.20 -5.14 1.26
C PRO A 10 0.36 -6.12 2.07
N LYS A 11 0.90 -7.33 2.30
CA LYS A 11 0.22 -8.36 3.09
C LYS A 11 0.02 -7.93 4.56
N GLY A 12 1.00 -7.28 5.17
CA GLY A 12 0.90 -6.76 6.54
C GLY A 12 -0.09 -5.60 6.65
N GLU A 13 -0.10 -4.71 5.65
CA GLU A 13 -1.10 -3.62 5.58
C GLU A 13 -2.52 -4.17 5.54
N TRP A 14 -2.75 -5.20 4.72
CA TRP A 14 -4.06 -5.86 4.63
C TRP A 14 -4.44 -6.61 5.91
N ILE A 15 -3.51 -7.25 6.61
CA ILE A 15 -3.80 -7.93 7.89
C ILE A 15 -4.28 -6.91 8.94
N ILE A 16 -3.59 -5.78 9.05
CA ILE A 16 -3.94 -4.73 10.02
C ILE A 16 -5.27 -4.08 9.64
N ALA A 17 -5.44 -3.74 8.36
CA ALA A 17 -6.67 -3.16 7.83
C ALA A 17 -7.88 -4.08 8.04
N ASN A 18 -7.71 -5.38 7.78
CA ASN A 18 -8.75 -6.38 7.99
C ASN A 18 -9.10 -6.55 9.47
N TYR A 19 -8.10 -6.53 10.36
CA TYR A 19 -8.32 -6.58 11.80
C TYR A 19 -9.09 -5.36 12.33
N LEU A 20 -8.84 -4.19 11.74
CA LEU A 20 -9.53 -2.95 12.09
C LEU A 20 -10.84 -2.74 11.32
N GLU A 21 -11.22 -3.68 10.44
CA GLU A 21 -12.39 -3.60 9.54
C GLU A 21 -12.46 -2.30 8.71
N ILE A 22 -11.30 -1.70 8.41
CA ILE A 22 -11.18 -0.49 7.59
C ILE A 22 -10.29 -0.75 6.37
N HIS A 23 -10.46 0.04 5.31
CA HIS A 23 -9.65 -0.12 4.11
C HIS A 23 -8.20 0.35 4.38
N PRO A 24 -7.16 -0.34 3.88
CA PRO A 24 -5.76 0.05 4.14
C PRO A 24 -5.41 1.46 3.62
N SER A 25 -6.20 2.01 2.70
CA SER A 25 -6.06 3.41 2.25
C SER A 25 -6.44 4.43 3.32
N GLU A 26 -7.28 4.08 4.29
CA GLU A 26 -7.64 4.94 5.41
C GLU A 26 -6.47 5.04 6.40
N ILE A 27 -5.71 3.95 6.57
CA ILE A 27 -4.56 3.89 7.48
C ILE A 27 -3.30 4.49 6.82
N TRP A 28 -3.10 4.20 5.53
CA TRP A 28 -1.94 4.67 4.76
C TRP A 28 -2.37 5.42 3.50
N PRO A 29 -3.01 6.59 3.63
CA PRO A 29 -3.49 7.35 2.48
C PRO A 29 -2.36 7.68 1.51
N SER A 30 -1.18 8.04 1.99
CA SER A 30 -0.01 8.32 1.12
C SER A 30 0.46 7.13 0.28
N ARG A 31 0.02 5.89 0.57
CA ARG A 31 0.35 4.70 -0.22
C ARG A 31 -0.74 4.29 -1.22
N TYR A 32 -1.92 4.89 -1.12
CA TYR A 32 -3.08 4.53 -1.93
C TYR A 32 -3.70 5.73 -2.66
N PHE A 33 -3.44 6.95 -2.21
CA PHE A 33 -3.91 8.20 -2.79
C PHE A 33 -2.74 9.09 -3.17
N ASP A 34 -2.87 9.71 -4.33
CA ASP A 34 -1.96 10.76 -4.79
C ASP A 34 -2.25 12.08 -4.06
N MET A 35 -1.39 13.08 -4.20
CA MET A 35 -1.56 14.40 -3.57
C MET A 35 -2.87 15.09 -3.97
N ASN A 36 -3.44 14.67 -5.11
CA ASN A 36 -4.71 15.13 -5.65
C ASN A 36 -5.93 14.30 -5.19
N GLY A 37 -5.77 13.37 -4.24
CA GLY A 37 -6.84 12.49 -3.73
C GLY A 37 -7.28 11.40 -4.71
N GLN A 38 -6.54 11.19 -5.79
CA GLN A 38 -6.85 10.12 -6.75
C GLN A 38 -6.26 8.79 -6.28
N LEU A 39 -7.04 7.71 -6.41
CA LEU A 39 -6.58 6.36 -6.12
C LEU A 39 -5.38 6.01 -7.02
N ILE A 40 -4.22 5.80 -6.41
CA ILE A 40 -3.02 5.31 -7.08
C ILE A 40 -3.31 3.88 -7.52
N LYS A 41 -3.68 3.70 -8.80
CA LYS A 41 -3.74 2.39 -9.42
C LYS A 41 -2.33 1.82 -9.42
N ARG A 42 -2.05 0.93 -8.47
CA ARG A 42 -0.81 0.15 -8.45
C ARG A 42 -0.83 -0.75 -9.68
N THR A 43 -0.30 -0.28 -10.80
CA THR A 43 0.17 -1.18 -11.84
C THR A 43 1.28 -1.97 -11.18
N ILE A 44 1.03 -3.25 -10.91
CA ILE A 44 2.10 -4.19 -10.60
C ILE A 44 3.07 -4.01 -11.77
N ARG A 45 4.26 -3.47 -11.49
CA ARG A 45 5.31 -3.39 -12.50
C ARG A 45 5.54 -4.83 -12.93
N ASP A 46 4.98 -5.17 -14.08
CA ASP A 46 5.32 -6.39 -14.77
C ASP A 46 6.81 -6.26 -15.05
N ASN A 47 7.63 -7.02 -14.31
CA ASN A 47 9.08 -7.05 -14.49
C ASN A 47 9.44 -7.79 -15.80
N THR A 48 8.58 -7.78 -16.82
CA THR A 48 8.95 -8.18 -18.18
C THR A 48 9.67 -7.02 -18.83
N THR A 49 10.94 -6.86 -18.49
CA THR A 49 11.89 -6.19 -19.37
C THR A 49 13.16 -7.04 -19.42
N ARG A 50 13.21 -7.81 -20.51
CA ARG A 50 14.33 -8.49 -21.19
C ARG A 50 15.25 -9.42 -20.39
#